data_AF-A0A2E0HLT1-F1
#
_entry.id   AF-A0A2E0HLT1-F1
#
_cell.length_a   1.000
_cell.length_b   1.000
_cell.length_c   1.000
_cell.angle_alpha   90.00
_cell.angle_beta   90.00
_cell.angle_gamma   90.00
#
_symmetry.space_group_name_H-M   'P 1'
#
loop_
_entity.id
_entity.type
_entity.pdbx_description
1 polymer ?
#
loop_
_entity_poly.entity_id
_entity_poly.type
_entity_poly.pdbx_seq_one_letter_code
_entity_poly.pdbx_strand_id
1 'polypeptide(L)'
;MALFWLIWTPLGHGEIYRWQDERGRVHYGDEPPAGVTTTRMQPDSGRQGVQLSDPDTARDWAEAALATEPRSSSEPSQPSQAARARAEHWQQDLCEGVVGDCFTEQQDYVCYLRYGLDCRRVYHWKVCLQQDCQDQRIADQCESPFHLLDRRPAVIGERDLGRPLPLQELVSESDWQCLQRHGFFCDEVAVESRCQALYGQPCSVLKNWVSQARMRCQQQRGTDCDQVTGWKQFRPVTLAQREKAGARLPGGGVATRDHLLEALGVAQDDPEQYPALWQTLEALTGLNIRERRRRFDCDGVWARFRPYY
;
A
#
# COMPACT_ATOMS: atom_id res chain seq x y z
N MET A 1 37.25 -50.31 0.47
CA MET A 1 36.69 -49.60 -0.70
C MET A 1 35.21 -49.35 -0.43
N ALA A 2 34.85 -48.13 -0.06
CA ALA A 2 33.46 -47.74 0.20
C ALA A 2 32.80 -47.29 -1.11
N LEU A 3 31.73 -47.98 -1.52
CA LEU A 3 30.97 -47.66 -2.72
C LEU A 3 29.91 -46.59 -2.38
N PHE A 4 30.12 -45.38 -2.86
CA PHE A 4 29.17 -44.27 -2.79
C PHE A 4 28.04 -44.51 -3.81
N TRP A 5 26.82 -44.80 -3.34
CA TRP A 5 25.61 -44.81 -4.18
C TRP A 5 24.99 -43.41 -4.15
N LEU A 6 25.16 -42.67 -5.24
CA LEU A 6 24.46 -41.41 -5.53
C LEU A 6 23.05 -41.74 -6.04
N ILE A 7 22.04 -41.46 -5.23
CA ILE A 7 20.63 -41.47 -5.65
C ILE A 7 20.36 -40.15 -6.38
N TRP A 8 20.18 -40.19 -7.70
CA TRP A 8 19.62 -39.09 -8.49
C TRP A 8 18.10 -39.08 -8.36
N THR A 9 17.54 -38.01 -7.81
CA THR A 9 16.12 -37.69 -7.92
C THR A 9 15.85 -37.00 -9.26
N PRO A 10 14.90 -37.47 -10.08
CA PRO A 10 14.49 -36.73 -11.28
C PRO A 10 13.70 -35.48 -10.89
N LEU A 11 14.13 -34.33 -11.40
CA LEU A 11 13.38 -33.09 -11.38
C LEU A 11 12.12 -33.28 -12.24
N GLY A 12 10.95 -33.31 -11.62
CA GLY A 12 9.67 -33.31 -12.33
C GLY A 12 9.46 -31.97 -13.04
N HIS A 13 9.49 -31.97 -14.36
CA HIS A 13 9.00 -30.86 -15.17
C HIS A 13 7.47 -30.85 -15.08
N GLY A 14 6.88 -29.83 -14.45
CA GLY A 14 5.43 -29.66 -14.38
C GLY A 14 4.85 -29.42 -15.77
N GLU A 15 4.00 -30.33 -16.24
CA GLU A 15 3.28 -30.23 -17.51
C GLU A 15 1.88 -29.70 -17.23
N ILE A 16 1.48 -28.59 -17.84
CA ILE A 16 0.15 -27.99 -17.63
C ILE A 16 -0.79 -28.52 -18.70
N TYR A 17 -1.92 -29.10 -18.30
CA TYR A 17 -2.97 -29.57 -19.20
C TYR A 17 -4.13 -28.59 -19.23
N ARG A 18 -4.74 -28.44 -20.41
CA ARG A 18 -5.99 -27.70 -20.62
C ARG A 18 -7.09 -28.68 -21.02
N TRP A 19 -8.26 -28.59 -20.40
CA TRP A 19 -9.46 -29.34 -20.79
C TRP A 19 -10.73 -28.52 -20.63
N GLN A 20 -11.82 -28.99 -21.21
CA GLN A 20 -13.13 -28.34 -21.13
C GLN A 20 -14.13 -29.28 -20.45
N ASP A 21 -14.91 -28.75 -19.49
CA ASP A 21 -15.96 -29.51 -18.82
C ASP A 21 -17.27 -29.57 -19.64
N GLU A 22 -18.21 -30.40 -19.20
CA GLU A 22 -19.53 -30.58 -19.84
C GLU A 22 -20.36 -29.28 -19.92
N ARG A 23 -20.00 -28.25 -19.15
CA ARG A 23 -20.63 -26.92 -19.16
C ARG A 23 -19.87 -25.92 -20.04
N GLY A 24 -18.90 -26.40 -20.83
CA GLY A 24 -18.09 -25.58 -21.71
C GLY A 24 -17.02 -24.74 -20.99
N ARG A 25 -16.75 -24.97 -19.71
CA ARG A 25 -15.76 -24.20 -18.95
C ARG A 25 -14.37 -24.82 -19.09
N VAL A 26 -13.39 -23.97 -19.34
CA VAL A 26 -12.00 -24.38 -19.53
C VAL A 26 -11.27 -24.44 -18.19
N HIS A 27 -10.58 -25.54 -17.93
CA HIS A 27 -9.80 -25.79 -16.73
C HIS A 27 -8.32 -26.03 -17.09
N TYR A 28 -7.44 -25.70 -16.15
CA TYR A 28 -6.00 -25.91 -16.25
C TYR A 28 -5.49 -26.65 -15.01
N GLY A 29 -4.60 -27.61 -15.18
CA GLY A 29 -4.02 -28.36 -14.05
C GLY A 29 -2.98 -29.36 -14.50
N ASP A 30 -2.25 -29.90 -13.52
CA ASP A 30 -1.10 -30.78 -13.77
C ASP A 30 -1.50 -32.24 -14.06
N GLU A 31 -2.74 -32.61 -13.71
CA GLU A 31 -3.30 -33.94 -13.93
C GLU A 31 -4.75 -33.84 -14.39
N PRO A 32 -5.08 -34.29 -15.62
CA PRO A 32 -6.45 -34.19 -16.12
C PRO A 32 -7.35 -35.30 -15.58
N PRO A 33 -8.68 -35.06 -15.46
CA PRO A 33 -9.63 -36.11 -15.11
C PRO A 33 -9.68 -37.22 -16.17
N ALA A 34 -9.81 -38.47 -15.72
CA ALA A 34 -9.90 -39.62 -16.61
C ALA A 34 -11.10 -39.50 -17.57
N GLY A 35 -10.85 -39.69 -18.87
CA GLY A 35 -11.89 -39.70 -19.91
C GLY A 35 -12.21 -38.35 -20.55
N VAL A 36 -11.50 -37.27 -20.20
CA VAL A 36 -11.66 -35.96 -20.85
C VAL A 36 -10.54 -35.76 -21.89
N THR A 37 -10.90 -35.30 -23.10
CA THR A 37 -9.91 -34.93 -24.12
C THR A 37 -9.12 -33.72 -23.63
N THR A 38 -7.81 -33.86 -23.51
CA THR A 38 -6.94 -32.83 -22.95
C THR A 38 -5.88 -32.39 -23.96
N THR A 39 -5.47 -31.13 -23.85
CA THR A 39 -4.38 -30.56 -24.64
C THR A 39 -3.24 -30.20 -23.69
N ARG A 40 -2.07 -30.79 -23.91
CA ARG A 40 -0.85 -30.47 -23.15
C ARG A 40 -0.33 -29.10 -23.60
N MET A 41 -0.10 -28.21 -22.64
CA MET A 41 0.43 -26.87 -22.86
C MET A 41 1.87 -26.82 -22.36
N GLN A 42 2.79 -26.31 -23.19
CA GLN A 42 4.15 -25.98 -22.76
C GLN A 42 4.18 -24.49 -22.40
N PRO A 43 4.59 -24.10 -21.18
CA PRO A 43 4.70 -22.69 -20.84
C PRO A 43 5.86 -22.07 -21.63
N ASP A 44 5.53 -21.32 -22.67
CA ASP A 44 6.52 -20.52 -23.39
C ASP A 44 6.91 -19.33 -22.51
N SER A 45 8.19 -19.26 -22.15
CA SER A 45 8.76 -18.27 -21.21
C SER A 45 9.36 -17.07 -21.95
N GLY A 46 8.71 -16.66 -23.04
CA GLY A 46 8.99 -15.42 -23.78
C GLY A 46 7.94 -14.35 -23.50
N ARG A 47 8.39 -13.12 -23.19
CA ARG A 47 7.57 -11.92 -22.96
C ARG A 47 6.56 -11.64 -24.09
N GLN A 48 5.31 -11.35 -23.70
CA GLN A 48 4.26 -10.57 -24.38
C GLN A 48 3.69 -11.06 -25.73
N GLY A 49 2.36 -11.15 -25.77
CA GLY A 49 1.54 -11.13 -26.99
C GLY A 49 1.01 -12.51 -27.39
N VAL A 50 -0.30 -12.72 -27.29
CA VAL A 50 -0.96 -13.90 -27.89
C VAL A 50 -0.82 -13.77 -29.40
N GLN A 51 0.16 -14.47 -29.98
CA GLN A 51 0.19 -14.78 -31.41
C GLN A 51 -0.61 -16.06 -31.61
N LEU A 52 -1.74 -15.94 -32.30
CA LEU A 52 -2.46 -17.09 -32.83
C LEU A 52 -1.53 -17.75 -33.86
N SER A 53 -1.13 -18.99 -33.59
CA SER A 53 -0.13 -19.75 -34.35
C SER A 53 -0.64 -20.29 -35.69
N ASP A 54 -1.68 -19.70 -36.25
CA ASP A 54 -2.26 -20.12 -37.52
C ASP A 54 -2.82 -18.90 -38.28
N PRO A 55 -2.25 -18.55 -39.45
CA PRO A 55 -2.65 -17.38 -40.23
C PRO A 55 -4.05 -17.50 -40.85
N ASP A 56 -4.55 -18.73 -41.07
CA ASP A 56 -5.92 -18.95 -41.55
C ASP A 56 -6.92 -18.76 -40.40
N THR A 57 -6.55 -19.21 -39.20
CA THR A 57 -7.34 -18.94 -37.99
C THR A 57 -7.36 -17.43 -37.67
N ALA A 58 -6.27 -16.72 -37.91
CA ALA A 58 -6.22 -15.26 -37.74
C ALA A 58 -7.12 -14.51 -38.75
N ARG A 59 -7.28 -15.03 -39.98
CA ARG A 59 -8.20 -14.47 -40.98
C ARG A 59 -9.65 -14.76 -40.64
N ASP A 60 -9.99 -15.98 -40.21
CA ASP A 60 -11.35 -16.33 -39.80
C ASP A 60 -11.80 -15.50 -38.58
N TRP A 61 -10.89 -15.23 -37.64
CA TRP A 61 -11.13 -14.32 -36.53
C TRP A 61 -11.26 -12.86 -36.95
N ALA A 62 -10.44 -12.40 -37.91
CA ALA A 62 -10.54 -11.04 -38.44
C ALA A 62 -11.84 -10.82 -39.21
N GLU A 63 -12.29 -11.81 -39.98
CA GLU A 63 -13.57 -11.78 -40.70
C GLU A 63 -14.77 -11.85 -39.74
N ALA A 64 -14.70 -12.66 -38.68
CA ALA A 64 -15.72 -12.67 -37.62
C ALA A 64 -15.78 -11.36 -36.80
N ALA A 65 -14.62 -10.72 -36.57
CA ALA A 65 -14.53 -9.43 -35.89
C ALA A 65 -15.05 -8.27 -36.76
N LEU A 66 -14.90 -8.35 -38.08
CA LEU A 66 -15.37 -7.35 -39.04
C LEU A 66 -16.84 -7.55 -39.45
N ALA A 67 -17.38 -8.78 -39.35
CA ALA A 67 -18.79 -9.07 -39.58
C ALA A 67 -19.72 -8.62 -38.43
N THR A 68 -19.16 -8.20 -37.30
CA THR A 68 -19.91 -7.62 -36.19
C THR A 68 -19.88 -6.09 -36.28
N GLU A 69 -20.68 -5.53 -37.17
CA GLU A 69 -21.02 -4.10 -37.13
C GLU A 69 -21.96 -3.78 -35.94
N PRO A 70 -22.00 -2.51 -35.49
CA PRO A 70 -21.71 -2.17 -34.10
C PRO A 70 -22.97 -2.16 -33.23
N ARG A 71 -22.98 -2.97 -32.17
CA ARG A 71 -23.87 -2.72 -31.04
C ARG A 71 -23.22 -1.69 -30.14
N SER A 72 -23.62 -0.45 -30.37
CA SER A 72 -23.53 0.68 -29.45
C SER A 72 -23.63 0.25 -27.98
N SER A 73 -22.51 0.38 -27.28
CA SER A 73 -22.46 0.62 -25.83
C SER A 73 -21.04 1.06 -25.46
N SER A 74 -20.69 2.28 -25.89
CA SER A 74 -19.72 3.07 -25.16
C SER A 74 -20.39 3.58 -23.89
N GLU A 75 -20.34 2.79 -22.83
CA GLU A 75 -20.42 3.31 -21.47
C GLU A 75 -19.04 3.15 -20.83
N PRO A 76 -18.45 4.22 -20.27
CA PRO A 76 -17.25 4.08 -19.46
C PRO A 76 -17.62 3.16 -18.29
N SER A 77 -16.87 2.08 -18.12
CA SER A 77 -17.04 1.13 -17.03
C SER A 77 -17.13 1.88 -15.71
N GLN A 78 -18.35 2.07 -15.24
CA GLN A 78 -18.63 2.82 -14.03
C GLN A 78 -17.97 2.06 -12.86
N PRO A 79 -17.18 2.73 -12.00
CA PRO A 79 -16.67 2.08 -10.81
C PRO A 79 -17.85 1.48 -10.03
N SER A 80 -17.69 0.24 -9.54
CA SER A 80 -18.76 -0.48 -8.86
C SER A 80 -19.37 0.39 -7.76
N GLN A 81 -20.65 0.21 -7.45
CA GLN A 81 -21.30 0.96 -6.36
C GLN A 81 -20.55 0.83 -5.03
N ALA A 82 -19.86 -0.29 -4.78
CA ALA A 82 -18.96 -0.45 -3.63
C ALA A 82 -17.68 0.41 -3.74
N ALA A 83 -17.11 0.56 -4.94
CA ALA A 83 -15.97 1.45 -5.17
C ALA A 83 -16.37 2.93 -5.09
N ARG A 84 -17.57 3.29 -5.55
CA ARG A 84 -18.14 4.64 -5.42
C ARG A 84 -18.56 4.97 -4.00
N ALA A 85 -19.21 4.06 -3.28
CA ALA A 85 -19.52 4.23 -1.86
C ALA A 85 -18.25 4.31 -1.00
N ARG A 86 -17.20 3.54 -1.34
CA ARG A 86 -15.87 3.72 -0.74
C ARG A 86 -15.26 5.08 -1.09
N ALA A 87 -15.43 5.53 -2.34
CA ALA A 87 -14.95 6.85 -2.78
C ALA A 87 -15.65 8.01 -2.03
N GLU A 88 -16.97 7.92 -1.85
CA GLU A 88 -17.80 8.91 -1.15
C GLU A 88 -17.57 8.89 0.37
N HIS A 89 -17.23 7.74 0.96
CA HIS A 89 -16.93 7.65 2.39
C HIS A 89 -15.60 8.34 2.77
N TRP A 90 -14.65 8.54 1.84
CA TRP A 90 -13.46 9.41 2.06
C TRP A 90 -13.81 10.87 2.33
N GLN A 91 -15.01 11.32 1.94
CA GLN A 91 -15.44 12.70 2.09
C GLN A 91 -16.18 12.95 3.40
N GLN A 92 -16.76 11.91 4.02
CA GLN A 92 -17.43 12.04 5.31
C GLN A 92 -16.40 12.25 6.42
N ASP A 93 -16.61 13.28 7.24
CA ASP A 93 -15.75 13.53 8.38
C ASP A 93 -15.93 12.43 9.44
N LEU A 94 -14.93 11.56 9.57
CA LEU A 94 -14.89 10.52 10.59
C LEU A 94 -14.93 11.09 12.02
N CYS A 95 -14.61 12.39 12.18
CA CYS A 95 -14.42 13.07 13.46
C CYS A 95 -15.46 14.18 13.75
N GLU A 96 -16.56 14.27 13.00
CA GLU A 96 -17.46 15.43 13.10
C GLU A 96 -18.10 15.58 14.51
N GLY A 97 -17.61 16.54 15.31
CA GLY A 97 -18.31 17.06 16.49
C GLY A 97 -17.82 16.65 17.88
N VAL A 98 -16.70 15.93 18.03
CA VAL A 98 -16.22 15.51 19.36
C VAL A 98 -14.88 16.15 19.70
N VAL A 99 -14.89 16.97 20.76
CA VAL A 99 -13.70 17.36 21.52
C VAL A 99 -13.24 16.13 22.30
N GLY A 100 -12.46 15.23 21.68
CA GLY A 100 -12.04 13.95 22.26
C GLY A 100 -12.11 12.78 21.27
N ASP A 101 -11.27 11.75 21.50
CA ASP A 101 -10.86 10.69 20.56
C ASP A 101 -11.97 10.18 19.61
N CYS A 102 -11.93 10.61 18.35
CA CYS A 102 -12.81 10.11 17.29
C CYS A 102 -12.56 8.63 16.94
N PHE A 103 -11.49 8.06 17.49
CA PHE A 103 -11.02 6.73 17.17
C PHE A 103 -11.14 5.86 18.40
N THR A 104 -11.60 4.63 18.21
CA THR A 104 -11.63 3.64 19.29
C THR A 104 -10.21 3.17 19.63
N GLU A 105 -10.00 2.64 20.84
CA GLU A 105 -8.71 2.07 21.23
C GLU A 105 -8.21 1.00 20.24
N GLN A 106 -9.13 0.24 19.64
CA GLN A 106 -8.81 -0.77 18.64
C GLN A 106 -8.33 -0.14 17.31
N GLN A 107 -8.94 0.96 16.89
CA GLN A 107 -8.51 1.69 15.69
C GLN A 107 -7.12 2.30 15.93
N ASP A 108 -6.92 2.96 17.07
CA ASP A 108 -5.61 3.51 17.44
C ASP A 108 -4.55 2.44 17.56
N TYR A 109 -4.87 1.27 18.11
CA TYR A 109 -3.98 0.11 18.11
C TYR A 109 -3.52 -0.24 16.69
N VAL A 110 -4.44 -0.33 15.73
CA VAL A 110 -4.11 -0.59 14.31
C VAL A 110 -3.25 0.52 13.70
N CYS A 111 -3.55 1.78 13.98
CA CYS A 111 -2.71 2.90 13.52
C CYS A 111 -1.31 2.87 14.14
N TYR A 112 -1.17 2.48 15.40
CA TYR A 112 0.14 2.26 16.02
C TYR A 112 0.90 1.11 15.36
N LEU A 113 0.22 0.01 15.02
CA LEU A 113 0.86 -1.09 14.29
C LEU A 113 1.33 -0.65 12.90
N ARG A 114 0.50 0.07 12.15
CA ARG A 114 0.79 0.45 10.75
C ARG A 114 1.76 1.62 10.65
N TYR A 115 1.58 2.66 11.45
CA TYR A 115 2.25 3.95 11.33
C TYR A 115 3.13 4.29 12.55
N GLY A 116 2.94 3.64 13.70
CA GLY A 116 3.60 4.04 14.95
C GLY A 116 3.05 5.34 15.55
N LEU A 117 1.95 5.85 15.01
CA LEU A 117 1.23 7.06 15.41
C LEU A 117 -0.22 6.70 15.71
N ASP A 118 -0.90 7.50 16.53
CA ASP A 118 -2.35 7.42 16.70
C ASP A 118 -3.08 7.76 15.39
N CYS A 119 -4.32 7.29 15.25
CA CYS A 119 -5.11 7.52 14.05
C CYS A 119 -5.40 9.01 13.85
N ARG A 120 -5.65 9.76 14.94
CA ARG A 120 -5.87 11.22 14.87
C ARG A 120 -4.71 11.93 14.18
N ARG A 121 -3.46 11.56 14.47
CA ARG A 121 -2.31 12.13 13.77
C ARG A 121 -2.28 11.79 12.29
N VAL A 122 -2.51 10.54 11.92
CA VAL A 122 -2.50 10.13 10.50
C VAL A 122 -3.72 10.64 9.73
N TYR A 123 -4.80 10.95 10.44
CA TYR A 123 -6.00 11.49 9.83
C TYR A 123 -5.92 13.01 9.67
N HIS A 124 -5.43 13.75 10.68
CA HIS A 124 -5.43 15.22 10.67
C HIS A 124 -4.17 15.86 10.08
N TRP A 125 -3.10 15.12 9.78
CA TRP A 125 -1.81 15.72 9.41
C TRP A 125 -1.86 16.75 8.29
N LYS A 126 -2.62 16.50 7.21
CA LYS A 126 -2.73 17.41 6.06
C LYS A 126 -3.22 18.79 6.50
N VAL A 127 -4.29 18.81 7.29
CA VAL A 127 -4.93 20.04 7.75
C VAL A 127 -4.14 20.68 8.89
N CYS A 128 -3.63 19.91 9.86
CA CYS A 128 -2.85 20.48 10.95
C CYS A 128 -1.54 21.10 10.47
N LEU A 129 -0.87 20.48 9.49
CA LEU A 129 0.29 21.07 8.84
C LEU A 129 -0.06 22.40 8.15
N GLN A 130 -1.18 22.45 7.45
CA GLN A 130 -1.62 23.67 6.77
C GLN A 130 -2.02 24.78 7.77
N GLN A 131 -2.75 24.44 8.84
CA GLN A 131 -3.18 25.39 9.87
C GLN A 131 -1.97 25.95 10.64
N ASP A 132 -1.04 25.08 11.04
CA ASP A 132 0.21 25.52 11.68
C ASP A 132 1.01 26.43 10.75
N CYS A 133 1.08 26.09 9.46
CA CYS A 133 1.77 26.90 8.45
C CYS A 133 1.16 28.30 8.30
N GLN A 134 -0.17 28.40 8.29
CA GLN A 134 -0.90 29.68 8.25
C GLN A 134 -0.70 30.50 9.54
N ASP A 135 -0.73 29.84 10.71
CA ASP A 135 -0.58 30.49 12.01
C ASP A 135 0.87 30.98 12.26
N GLN A 136 1.89 30.32 11.70
CA GLN A 136 3.32 30.60 11.96
C GLN A 136 3.99 31.61 10.99
N ARG A 137 3.23 32.31 10.14
CA ARG A 137 3.75 33.31 9.16
C ARG A 137 4.72 32.76 8.10
N ILE A 138 4.74 31.45 7.86
CA ILE A 138 5.37 30.81 6.68
C ILE A 138 4.32 30.60 5.58
N ALA A 139 3.40 31.57 5.45
CA ALA A 139 2.19 31.48 4.64
C ALA A 139 2.47 31.24 3.14
N ASP A 140 3.61 31.75 2.66
CA ASP A 140 4.10 31.61 1.29
C ASP A 140 4.31 30.15 0.88
N GLN A 141 4.68 29.28 1.84
CA GLN A 141 4.92 27.86 1.58
C GLN A 141 3.66 27.00 1.74
N CYS A 142 2.56 27.53 2.30
CA CYS A 142 1.36 26.76 2.58
C CYS A 142 0.50 26.49 1.32
N GLU A 143 0.71 27.26 0.25
CA GLU A 143 0.01 27.07 -1.02
C GLU A 143 0.73 26.08 -1.94
N SER A 144 1.99 25.76 -1.65
CA SER A 144 2.78 24.79 -2.40
C SER A 144 2.44 23.36 -1.95
N PRO A 145 1.83 22.52 -2.82
CA PRO A 145 1.62 21.10 -2.52
C PRO A 145 2.95 20.34 -2.37
N PHE A 146 4.03 20.82 -2.98
CA PHE A 146 5.37 20.26 -2.79
C PHE A 146 5.80 20.37 -1.33
N HIS A 147 5.72 21.57 -0.73
CA HIS A 147 6.10 21.76 0.68
C HIS A 147 5.19 20.97 1.63
N LEU A 148 3.89 20.86 1.32
CA LEU A 148 2.96 20.05 2.11
C LEU A 148 3.29 18.55 2.04
N LEU A 149 3.60 18.05 0.85
CA LEU A 149 4.02 16.65 0.65
C LEU A 149 5.38 16.38 1.28
N ASP A 150 6.34 17.29 1.18
CA ASP A 150 7.66 17.12 1.76
C ASP A 150 7.60 17.04 3.29
N ARG A 151 6.77 17.85 3.93
CA ARG A 151 6.59 17.86 5.39
C ARG A 151 5.69 16.76 5.94
N ARG A 152 5.16 15.88 5.09
CA ARG A 152 4.31 14.77 5.54
C ARG A 152 5.07 13.85 6.51
N PRO A 153 4.36 13.14 7.41
CA PRO A 153 4.97 12.13 8.26
C PRO A 153 5.74 11.09 7.45
N ALA A 154 6.99 10.78 7.83
CA ALA A 154 7.82 9.82 7.11
C ALA A 154 7.22 8.41 6.99
N VAL A 155 6.26 8.09 7.88
CA VAL A 155 5.51 6.83 7.90
C VAL A 155 4.48 6.72 6.76
N ILE A 156 4.11 7.85 6.16
CA ILE A 156 3.20 7.98 5.02
C ILE A 156 4.05 8.14 3.76
N GLY A 157 4.00 7.14 2.89
CA GLY A 157 4.80 7.14 1.66
C GLY A 157 4.05 6.55 0.48
N GLU A 158 4.80 6.17 -0.55
CA GLU A 158 4.27 5.60 -1.79
C GLU A 158 3.33 4.40 -1.54
N ARG A 159 3.65 3.55 -0.56
CA ARG A 159 2.81 2.38 -0.20
C ARG A 159 1.39 2.75 0.26
N ASP A 160 1.19 4.00 0.69
CA ASP A 160 -0.06 4.50 1.25
C ASP A 160 -0.89 5.27 0.21
N LEU A 161 -0.38 5.44 -1.01
CA LEU A 161 -1.12 6.10 -2.10
C LEU A 161 -2.37 5.30 -2.48
N GLY A 162 -3.51 5.98 -2.48
CA GLY A 162 -4.81 5.38 -2.78
C GLY A 162 -5.25 4.34 -1.75
N ARG A 163 -4.53 4.21 -0.61
CA ARG A 163 -4.89 3.28 0.44
C ARG A 163 -5.81 3.95 1.44
N PRO A 164 -6.84 3.21 1.91
CA PRO A 164 -7.66 3.67 3.00
C PRO A 164 -6.89 3.90 4.29
N LEU A 165 -7.37 4.85 5.12
CA LEU A 165 -7.01 4.84 6.55
C LEU A 165 -7.45 3.47 7.12
N PRO A 166 -6.60 2.78 7.92
CA PRO A 166 -6.85 1.40 8.32
C PRO A 166 -7.90 1.35 9.43
N LEU A 167 -9.16 1.60 9.08
CA LEU A 167 -10.32 1.50 9.95
C LEU A 167 -11.22 0.36 9.48
N GLN A 168 -11.87 -0.31 10.42
CA GLN A 168 -12.72 -1.48 10.14
C GLN A 168 -13.79 -1.21 9.07
N GLU A 169 -14.37 -0.01 9.06
CA GLU A 169 -15.43 0.38 8.11
C GLU A 169 -14.90 0.71 6.71
N LEU A 170 -13.60 1.03 6.59
CA LEU A 170 -12.96 1.48 5.35
C LEU A 170 -12.26 0.37 4.58
N VAL A 171 -12.04 -0.79 5.20
CA VAL A 171 -11.24 -1.89 4.65
C VAL A 171 -12.05 -3.18 4.56
N SER A 172 -11.55 -4.14 3.78
CA SER A 172 -12.17 -5.47 3.74
C SER A 172 -12.01 -6.19 5.09
N GLU A 173 -12.91 -7.12 5.42
CA GLU A 173 -12.80 -7.91 6.65
C GLU A 173 -11.46 -8.67 6.73
N SER A 174 -10.99 -9.23 5.61
CA SER A 174 -9.69 -9.87 5.53
C SER A 174 -8.54 -8.91 5.82
N ASP A 175 -8.56 -7.71 5.24
CA ASP A 175 -7.52 -6.71 5.48
C ASP A 175 -7.55 -6.21 6.91
N TRP A 176 -8.73 -6.05 7.50
CA TRP A 176 -8.87 -5.68 8.91
C TRP A 176 -8.20 -6.71 9.82
N GLN A 177 -8.40 -8.00 9.58
CA GLN A 177 -7.75 -9.07 10.35
C GLN A 177 -6.22 -9.02 10.22
N CYS A 178 -5.70 -8.80 9.01
CA CYS A 178 -4.26 -8.63 8.77
C CYS A 178 -3.70 -7.38 9.49
N LEU A 179 -4.38 -6.25 9.37
CA LEU A 179 -4.02 -4.99 10.01
C LEU A 179 -4.04 -5.10 11.53
N GLN A 180 -5.05 -5.74 12.12
CA GLN A 180 -5.12 -5.95 13.56
C GLN A 180 -4.02 -6.88 14.08
N ARG A 181 -3.61 -7.87 13.28
CA ARG A 181 -2.59 -8.83 13.70
C ARG A 181 -1.17 -8.28 13.60
N HIS A 182 -0.87 -7.58 12.51
CA HIS A 182 0.51 -7.18 12.21
C HIS A 182 0.65 -5.79 11.58
N GLY A 183 -0.42 -5.01 11.42
CA GLY A 183 -0.35 -3.63 10.92
C GLY A 183 -0.07 -3.50 9.41
N PHE A 184 -0.18 -4.59 8.65
CA PHE A 184 0.02 -4.60 7.20
C PHE A 184 -1.26 -5.10 6.52
N PHE A 185 -1.53 -4.59 5.32
CA PHE A 185 -2.58 -5.18 4.48
C PHE A 185 -2.18 -6.59 4.08
N CYS A 186 -3.17 -7.45 3.79
CA CYS A 186 -2.85 -8.85 3.48
C CYS A 186 -1.97 -8.97 2.23
N ASP A 187 -2.17 -8.09 1.24
CA ASP A 187 -1.40 -8.07 -0.01
C ASP A 187 0.02 -7.51 0.15
N GLU A 188 0.30 -6.73 1.20
CA GLU A 188 1.64 -6.21 1.49
C GLU A 188 2.59 -7.32 1.96
N VAL A 189 2.05 -8.32 2.66
CA VAL A 189 2.82 -9.44 3.25
C VAL A 189 2.54 -10.79 2.58
N ALA A 190 1.86 -10.79 1.44
CA ALA A 190 1.58 -12.00 0.66
C ALA A 190 2.79 -12.45 -0.16
N VAL A 191 3.62 -11.52 -0.64
CA VAL A 191 4.68 -11.78 -1.63
C VAL A 191 6.06 -11.49 -1.05
N GLU A 192 6.92 -12.51 -1.03
CA GLU A 192 8.26 -12.43 -0.41
C GLU A 192 9.15 -11.35 -1.03
N SER A 193 9.14 -11.22 -2.35
CA SER A 193 9.91 -10.20 -3.06
C SER A 193 9.52 -8.78 -2.67
N ARG A 194 8.22 -8.53 -2.39
CA ARG A 194 7.73 -7.23 -1.93
C ARG A 194 8.21 -6.92 -0.51
N CYS A 195 8.16 -7.89 0.40
CA CYS A 195 8.67 -7.72 1.77
C CYS A 195 10.18 -7.40 1.77
N GLN A 196 10.95 -8.16 1.00
CA GLN A 196 12.39 -7.94 0.88
C GLN A 196 12.70 -6.58 0.22
N ALA A 197 11.97 -6.19 -0.82
CA ALA A 197 12.18 -4.92 -1.52
C ALA A 197 11.83 -3.70 -0.65
N LEU A 198 10.71 -3.74 0.09
CA LEU A 198 10.24 -2.58 0.85
C LEU A 198 10.88 -2.46 2.24
N TYR A 199 11.14 -3.60 2.90
CA TYR A 199 11.60 -3.62 4.30
C TYR A 199 13.01 -4.19 4.46
N GLY A 200 13.56 -4.86 3.45
CA GLY A 200 14.82 -5.61 3.58
C GLY A 200 14.71 -6.82 4.52
N GLN A 201 13.50 -7.35 4.71
CA GLN A 201 13.20 -8.43 5.65
C GLN A 201 12.23 -9.43 5.02
N PRO A 202 12.29 -10.72 5.43
CA PRO A 202 11.37 -11.71 4.93
C PRO A 202 9.95 -11.49 5.45
N CYS A 203 8.93 -11.91 4.70
CA CYS A 203 7.53 -11.69 5.10
C CYS A 203 7.19 -12.40 6.42
N SER A 204 7.88 -13.50 6.74
CA SER A 204 7.71 -14.21 8.02
C SER A 204 8.11 -13.36 9.23
N VAL A 205 9.12 -12.51 9.10
CA VAL A 205 9.52 -11.56 10.15
C VAL A 205 8.46 -10.46 10.27
N LEU A 206 7.99 -9.93 9.14
CA LEU A 206 6.93 -8.92 9.11
C LEU A 206 5.58 -9.44 9.63
N LYS A 207 5.25 -10.72 9.51
CA LYS A 207 4.00 -11.27 10.09
C LYS A 207 4.09 -11.47 11.60
N ASN A 208 5.31 -11.65 12.12
CA ASN A 208 5.56 -12.01 13.53
C ASN A 208 6.19 -10.88 14.35
N TRP A 209 6.32 -9.67 13.79
CA TRP A 209 7.06 -8.60 14.47
C TRP A 209 6.42 -8.18 15.79
N VAL A 210 5.09 -8.24 15.93
CA VAL A 210 4.39 -7.83 17.15
C VAL A 210 4.79 -8.70 18.34
N SER A 211 4.82 -10.02 18.17
CA SER A 211 5.24 -10.93 19.24
C SER A 211 6.73 -10.75 19.56
N GLN A 212 7.56 -10.56 18.55
CA GLN A 212 8.99 -10.27 18.74
C GLN A 212 9.24 -8.94 19.46
N ALA A 213 8.49 -7.89 19.13
CA ALA A 213 8.58 -6.58 19.76
C ALA A 213 8.20 -6.63 21.24
N ARG A 214 7.13 -7.35 21.59
CA ARG A 214 6.72 -7.57 22.98
C ARG A 214 7.79 -8.33 23.77
N MET A 215 8.32 -9.42 23.21
CA MET A 215 9.41 -10.17 23.85
C MET A 215 10.65 -9.29 24.07
N ARG A 216 11.04 -8.47 23.09
CA ARG A 216 12.17 -7.53 23.23
C ARG A 216 11.92 -6.49 24.31
N CYS A 217 10.72 -5.94 24.39
CA CYS A 217 10.35 -5.00 25.45
C CYS A 217 10.50 -5.64 26.84
N GLN A 218 9.98 -6.85 27.02
CA GLN A 218 10.08 -7.59 28.28
C GLN A 218 11.53 -7.90 28.66
N GLN A 219 12.35 -8.31 27.68
CA GLN A 219 13.79 -8.56 27.89
C GLN A 219 14.55 -7.28 28.32
N GLN A 220 14.13 -6.11 27.84
CA GLN A 220 14.71 -4.82 28.20
C GLN A 220 14.15 -4.23 29.50
N ARG A 221 13.33 -4.97 30.25
CA ARG A 221 12.64 -4.51 31.48
C ARG A 221 11.82 -3.23 31.27
N GLY A 222 11.17 -3.11 30.10
CA GLY A 222 10.21 -2.04 29.86
C GLY A 222 9.00 -2.14 30.80
N THR A 223 8.44 -1.00 31.18
CA THR A 223 7.31 -0.91 32.13
C THR A 223 5.96 -1.22 31.49
N ASP A 224 5.79 -0.93 30.20
CA ASP A 224 4.49 -0.93 29.52
C ASP A 224 4.44 -1.89 28.32
N CYS A 225 5.01 -3.08 28.46
CA CYS A 225 5.13 -4.04 27.36
C CYS A 225 3.80 -4.68 26.92
N ASP A 226 2.75 -4.55 27.72
CA ASP A 226 1.39 -4.99 27.37
C ASP A 226 0.70 -4.00 26.43
N GLN A 227 1.13 -2.74 26.42
CA GLN A 227 0.60 -1.69 25.57
C GLN A 227 1.48 -1.46 24.34
N VAL A 228 0.86 -1.19 23.19
CA VAL A 228 1.58 -0.93 21.93
C VAL A 228 2.56 0.24 22.03
N THR A 229 2.26 1.22 22.88
CA THR A 229 3.11 2.39 23.15
C THR A 229 4.49 1.99 23.68
N GLY A 230 4.61 0.90 24.44
CA GLY A 230 5.87 0.45 25.04
C GLY A 230 6.80 -0.30 24.08
N TRP A 231 6.31 -0.76 22.92
CA TRP A 231 7.10 -1.56 21.96
C TRP A 231 6.99 -1.12 20.50
N LYS A 232 6.22 -0.08 20.19
CA LYS A 232 6.10 0.47 18.83
C LYS A 232 7.43 0.92 18.22
N GLN A 233 8.45 1.23 19.03
CA GLN A 233 9.80 1.54 18.54
C GLN A 233 10.48 0.38 17.80
N PHE A 234 10.01 -0.85 18.01
CA PHE A 234 10.51 -2.04 17.29
C PHE A 234 9.75 -2.35 16.01
N ARG A 235 8.78 -1.51 15.62
CA ARG A 235 7.98 -1.70 14.39
C ARG A 235 8.90 -1.77 13.16
N PRO A 236 8.67 -2.73 12.24
CA PRO A 236 9.36 -2.75 10.97
C PRO A 236 9.15 -1.44 10.20
N VAL A 237 10.25 -0.88 9.71
CA VAL A 237 10.28 0.41 9.03
C VAL A 237 10.69 0.16 7.58
N THR A 238 9.97 0.73 6.61
CA THR A 238 10.37 0.61 5.20
C THR A 238 11.71 1.31 4.95
N LEU A 239 12.43 0.91 3.90
CA LEU A 239 13.62 1.61 3.43
C LEU A 239 13.29 3.08 3.13
N ALA A 240 12.23 3.33 2.36
CA ALA A 240 11.76 4.68 2.04
C ALA A 240 11.45 5.53 3.28
N GLN A 241 10.81 4.96 4.30
CA GLN A 241 10.55 5.69 5.54
C GLN A 241 11.85 6.03 6.29
N ARG A 242 12.81 5.09 6.37
CA ARG A 242 14.09 5.35 7.04
C ARG A 242 14.87 6.46 6.35
N GLU A 243 14.87 6.44 5.02
CA GLU A 243 15.57 7.44 4.22
C GLU A 243 14.91 8.82 4.29
N LYS A 244 13.57 8.89 4.33
CA LYS A 244 12.86 10.15 4.53
C LYS A 244 13.04 10.70 5.95
N ALA A 245 13.01 9.84 6.98
CA ALA A 245 13.28 10.24 8.36
C ALA A 245 14.72 10.77 8.54
N GLY A 246 15.62 10.35 7.65
CA GLY A 246 16.96 10.85 7.52
C GLY A 246 17.98 10.12 8.39
N ALA A 247 19.22 10.08 7.89
CA ALA A 247 20.36 9.55 8.62
C ALA A 247 21.27 10.69 9.06
N ARG A 248 21.71 10.67 10.33
CA ARG A 248 22.73 11.62 10.81
C ARG A 248 24.06 11.31 10.13
N LEU A 249 24.64 12.32 9.51
CA LEU A 249 25.94 12.19 8.84
C LEU A 249 27.09 12.31 9.85
N PRO A 250 28.24 11.63 9.62
CA PRO A 250 29.41 11.70 10.48
C PRO A 250 29.99 13.11 10.67
N GLY A 251 29.73 14.03 9.72
CA GLY A 251 30.15 15.43 9.77
C GLY A 251 29.10 16.41 10.34
N GLY A 252 28.00 15.89 10.90
CA GLY A 252 26.83 16.70 11.23
C GLY A 252 25.88 16.88 10.05
N GLY A 253 24.62 17.22 10.34
CA GLY A 253 23.53 17.26 9.36
C GLY A 253 22.77 15.94 9.23
N VAL A 254 21.64 15.99 8.52
CA VAL A 254 20.78 14.84 8.25
C VAL A 254 20.63 14.73 6.74
N ALA A 255 21.01 13.58 6.16
CA ALA A 255 20.71 13.27 4.77
C ALA A 255 19.33 12.63 4.70
N THR A 256 18.40 13.28 4.00
CA THR A 256 17.06 12.77 3.72
C THR A 256 16.93 12.43 2.24
N ARG A 257 16.17 11.38 1.93
CA ARG A 257 15.79 11.03 0.57
C ARG A 257 14.31 10.67 0.53
N ASP A 258 13.56 11.33 -0.35
CA ASP A 258 12.12 11.16 -0.44
C ASP A 258 11.73 10.38 -1.71
N HIS A 259 11.57 9.07 -1.56
CA HIS A 259 11.15 8.17 -2.65
C HIS A 259 9.81 8.54 -3.28
N LEU A 260 8.88 9.16 -2.52
CA LEU A 260 7.60 9.57 -3.11
C LEU A 260 7.81 10.71 -4.10
N LEU A 261 8.53 11.76 -3.69
CA LEU A 261 8.79 12.90 -4.56
C LEU A 261 9.68 12.50 -5.74
N GLU A 262 10.65 11.61 -5.52
CA GLU A 262 11.46 11.03 -6.61
C GLU A 262 10.64 10.22 -7.61
N ALA A 263 9.70 9.38 -7.14
CA ALA A 263 8.82 8.61 -8.01
C ALA A 263 7.90 9.52 -8.84
N LEU A 264 7.56 10.71 -8.32
CA LEU A 264 6.81 11.74 -9.04
C LEU A 264 7.69 12.60 -9.96
N GLY A 265 9.01 12.39 -9.97
CA GLY A 265 9.95 13.19 -10.76
C GLY A 265 10.13 14.62 -10.26
N VAL A 266 9.86 14.87 -8.97
CA VAL A 266 9.85 16.21 -8.38
C VAL A 266 11.06 16.40 -7.48
N ALA A 267 12.00 17.25 -7.91
CA ALA A 267 13.21 17.57 -7.15
C ALA A 267 13.15 18.92 -6.43
N GLN A 268 12.25 19.81 -6.85
CA GLN A 268 12.11 21.18 -6.33
C GLN A 268 10.67 21.66 -6.46
N ASP A 269 10.34 22.76 -5.78
CA ASP A 269 9.03 23.39 -5.86
C ASP A 269 8.82 23.99 -7.26
N ASP A 270 7.86 23.42 -8.01
CA ASP A 270 7.53 23.83 -9.37
C ASP A 270 6.01 23.96 -9.56
N PRO A 271 5.48 25.17 -9.79
CA PRO A 271 4.06 25.42 -10.04
C PRO A 271 3.47 24.60 -11.19
N GLU A 272 4.24 24.24 -12.21
CA GLU A 272 3.76 23.43 -13.34
C GLU A 272 3.34 22.02 -12.90
N GLN A 273 3.93 21.52 -11.82
CA GLN A 273 3.69 20.18 -11.27
C GLN A 273 2.56 20.16 -10.22
N TYR A 274 2.09 21.33 -9.77
CA TYR A 274 1.10 21.44 -8.71
C TYR A 274 -0.17 20.63 -8.95
N PRO A 275 -0.77 20.59 -10.17
CA PRO A 275 -1.96 19.78 -10.41
C PRO A 275 -1.78 18.30 -10.05
N ALA A 276 -0.64 17.70 -10.40
CA ALA A 276 -0.32 16.31 -10.11
C ALA A 276 0.02 16.10 -8.62
N LEU A 277 0.73 17.04 -8.01
CA LEU A 277 1.06 16.98 -6.59
C LEU A 277 -0.19 17.09 -5.70
N TRP A 278 -1.16 17.93 -6.08
CA TRP A 278 -2.43 18.01 -5.38
C TRP A 278 -3.22 16.71 -5.45
N GLN A 279 -3.28 16.07 -6.62
CA GLN A 279 -3.90 14.75 -6.76
C GLN A 279 -3.21 13.70 -5.89
N THR A 280 -1.88 13.73 -5.82
CA THR A 280 -1.10 12.84 -4.95
C THR A 280 -1.42 13.10 -3.48
N LEU A 281 -1.46 14.36 -3.05
CA LEU A 281 -1.78 14.74 -1.68
C LEU A 281 -3.21 14.32 -1.27
N GLU A 282 -4.15 14.43 -2.21
CA GLU A 282 -5.53 13.97 -2.05
C GLU A 282 -5.62 12.43 -1.97
N ALA A 283 -4.79 11.71 -2.76
CA ALA A 283 -4.74 10.25 -2.76
C ALA A 283 -4.08 9.65 -1.51
N LEU A 284 -3.31 10.43 -0.76
CA LEU A 284 -2.76 10.00 0.53
C LEU A 284 -3.82 10.05 1.63
N THR A 285 -3.74 9.08 2.55
CA THR A 285 -4.63 9.00 3.71
C THR A 285 -4.66 10.28 4.55
N GLY A 286 -5.84 10.61 5.07
CA GLY A 286 -6.10 11.76 5.94
C GLY A 286 -7.05 12.79 5.32
N LEU A 287 -7.33 13.86 6.07
CA LEU A 287 -8.28 14.90 5.71
C LEU A 287 -7.82 15.76 4.53
N ASN A 288 -8.70 15.98 3.56
CA ASN A 288 -8.39 16.86 2.44
C ASN A 288 -8.44 18.33 2.84
N ILE A 289 -7.39 19.06 2.47
CA ILE A 289 -7.17 20.48 2.74
C ILE A 289 -8.21 21.37 2.05
N ARG A 290 -8.57 21.03 0.81
CA ARG A 290 -9.36 21.92 -0.07
C ARG A 290 -10.83 22.02 0.31
N GLU A 291 -11.36 21.03 1.01
CA GLU A 291 -12.81 20.92 1.22
C GLU A 291 -13.30 21.57 2.52
N ARG A 292 -12.43 22.11 3.40
CA ARG A 292 -12.85 22.46 4.78
C ARG A 292 -12.33 23.80 5.29
N ARG A 293 -13.27 24.64 5.75
CA ARG A 293 -13.02 25.95 6.42
C ARG A 293 -13.01 25.89 7.94
N ARG A 294 -13.10 24.70 8.55
CA ARG A 294 -13.16 24.55 10.02
C ARG A 294 -11.77 24.51 10.63
N ARG A 295 -11.58 25.20 11.76
CA ARG A 295 -10.36 25.08 12.57
C ARG A 295 -10.41 23.75 13.31
N PHE A 296 -9.36 22.95 13.21
CA PHE A 296 -9.26 21.68 13.92
C PHE A 296 -8.41 21.87 15.16
N ASP A 297 -8.63 21.03 16.16
CA ASP A 297 -7.74 20.99 17.31
C ASP A 297 -6.45 20.27 16.91
N CYS A 298 -5.43 21.06 16.65
CA CYS A 298 -4.06 20.65 16.40
C CYS A 298 -3.23 20.90 17.66
N ASP A 299 -3.63 20.26 18.77
CA ASP A 299 -2.89 20.23 20.03
C ASP A 299 -1.36 20.19 19.85
N GLY A 300 -0.62 20.76 20.82
CA GLY A 300 0.83 21.00 20.77
C GLY A 300 1.76 19.78 20.57
N VAL A 301 1.21 18.59 20.40
CA VAL A 301 1.96 17.41 19.93
C VAL A 301 2.41 17.58 18.47
N TRP A 302 1.64 18.32 17.66
CA TRP A 302 2.02 18.73 16.29
C TRP A 302 3.08 19.83 16.26
N ALA A 303 3.10 20.72 17.26
CA ALA A 303 4.13 21.75 17.38
C ALA A 303 5.56 21.19 17.55
N ARG A 304 5.70 19.90 17.93
CA ARG A 304 6.99 19.18 17.96
C ARG A 304 7.34 18.50 16.65
N PHE A 305 6.43 18.46 15.68
CA PHE A 305 6.68 18.06 14.32
C PHE A 305 7.45 19.19 13.64
N ARG A 306 8.75 19.27 13.93
CA ARG A 306 9.68 20.09 13.15
C ARG A 306 10.13 19.26 11.97
N PRO A 307 9.58 19.45 10.75
CA PRO A 307 10.32 19.04 9.57
C PRO A 307 11.65 19.80 9.63
N TYR A 308 12.75 19.06 9.58
CA TYR A 308 14.10 19.59 9.70
C TYR A 308 14.28 20.77 8.74
N TYR A 309 14.66 21.92 9.28
CA TYR A 309 15.36 22.98 8.56
C TYR A 309 16.85 22.86 8.90
#